data_AF-D8Q0I1-F1
#
_entry.id   AF-D8Q0I1-F1
#
_cell.length_a   1.000
_cell.length_b   1.000
_cell.length_c   1.000
_cell.angle_alpha   90.00
_cell.angle_beta   90.00
_cell.angle_gamma   90.00
#
_symmetry.space_group_name_H-M   'P 1'
#
loop_
_entity.id
_entity.type
_entity.pdbx_description
1 polymer ?
#
loop_
_entity_poly.entity_id
_entity_poly.type
_entity_poly.pdbx_seq_one_letter_code
_entity_poly.pdbx_strand_id
1 'polypeptide(L)'
;MSQLPLYNDKPGVKITFSGAGAATVLHPLTYGREGIDADSFNTPPASLITALPCIRGKTIPYDRYTTFCREWSSSGAMVFYAEASRQDKTAPRQRFALKVAFDIMGGSGSPGGAFLESFHREAIFYNEHLAKLQGIAVPKHYGVWVGWTPWDTTVACAIMEWGGRPFDSTVVDHKLGKPQRSAIIMESVKAIHDAGLRHNDLIDMPIRHILYDKLREKAFIIDFSTAEAHKCRLRMRMRPYTSTPPEDVFGCDELWYAARNMKLFGHRPCSGPNADPLVVQAMEYVRAKRHEARARREVAELLATRRTKISTASAAQERAPHSALIAAPVHHDPPFHVASREINVL
;
A
#
# COMPACT_ATOMS: atom_id res chain seq x y z
N MET A 1 24.19 8.65 -12.85
CA MET A 1 23.44 8.86 -11.59
C MET A 1 23.54 10.33 -11.24
N SER A 2 22.46 10.94 -10.73
CA SER A 2 22.49 12.36 -10.35
C SER A 2 23.29 12.49 -9.05
N GLN A 3 24.30 13.35 -9.03
CA GLN A 3 25.15 13.56 -7.86
C GLN A 3 24.41 14.37 -6.80
N LEU A 4 24.55 14.00 -5.52
CA LEU A 4 23.99 14.78 -4.40
C LEU A 4 24.53 16.21 -4.41
N PRO A 5 23.71 17.21 -4.01
CA PRO A 5 24.18 18.58 -3.92
C PRO A 5 25.33 18.68 -2.90
N LEU A 6 26.38 19.43 -3.24
CA LEU A 6 27.53 19.63 -2.37
C LEU A 6 27.46 21.01 -1.68
N TYR A 7 27.84 21.03 -0.42
CA TYR A 7 28.08 22.23 0.38
C TYR A 7 29.41 22.06 1.11
N ASN A 8 30.38 22.93 0.81
CA ASN A 8 31.77 22.80 1.28
C ASN A 8 32.35 21.40 1.02
N ASP A 9 32.25 20.94 -0.23
CA ASP A 9 32.73 19.64 -0.74
C ASP A 9 32.13 18.38 -0.08
N LYS A 10 31.04 18.54 0.70
CA LYS A 10 30.31 17.42 1.31
C LYS A 10 28.84 17.44 0.87
N PRO A 11 28.17 16.28 0.76
CA PRO A 11 26.74 16.23 0.49
C PRO A 11 25.94 17.09 1.49
N GLY A 12 25.13 18.01 0.98
CA GLY A 12 24.38 18.95 1.81
C GLY A 12 23.28 19.71 1.07
N VAL A 13 22.17 19.93 1.75
CA VAL A 13 21.04 20.74 1.28
C VAL A 13 20.90 21.97 2.15
N LYS A 14 20.84 23.15 1.53
CA LYS A 14 20.62 24.42 2.22
C LYS A 14 19.12 24.73 2.34
N ILE A 15 18.58 24.74 3.54
CA ILE A 15 17.18 25.05 3.83
C ILE A 15 17.07 26.41 4.53
N THR A 16 16.36 27.36 3.91
CA THR A 16 15.96 28.61 4.57
C THR A 16 14.54 28.46 5.09
N PHE A 17 14.40 28.26 6.40
CA PHE A 17 13.10 28.21 7.04
C PHE A 17 12.46 29.61 7.07
N SER A 18 11.17 29.69 6.75
CA SER A 18 10.44 30.96 6.80
C SER A 18 10.50 31.58 8.20
N GLY A 19 10.92 32.84 8.28
CA GLY A 19 11.12 33.56 9.54
C GLY A 19 12.51 33.41 10.17
N ALA A 20 13.34 32.45 9.72
CA ALA A 20 14.71 32.33 10.17
C ALA A 20 15.62 33.40 9.53
N GLY A 21 16.51 33.99 10.33
CA GLY A 21 17.49 34.99 9.86
C GLY A 21 18.65 34.40 9.05
N ALA A 22 18.85 33.08 9.11
CA ALA A 22 19.92 32.37 8.40
C ALA A 22 19.46 31.01 7.89
N ALA A 23 20.11 30.53 6.82
CA ALA A 23 19.85 29.20 6.28
C ALA A 23 20.50 28.11 7.15
N THR A 24 19.86 26.95 7.21
CA THR A 24 20.38 25.72 7.82
C THR A 24 20.95 24.82 6.73
N VAL A 25 22.11 24.22 6.96
CA VAL A 25 22.65 23.19 6.07
C VAL A 25 22.39 21.83 6.71
N LEU A 26 21.69 20.96 5.99
CA LEU A 26 21.42 19.60 6.41
C LEU A 26 22.25 18.63 5.60
N HIS A 27 22.67 17.54 6.24
CA HIS A 27 23.44 16.44 5.66
C HIS A 27 22.58 15.18 5.59
N PRO A 28 22.82 14.28 4.64
CA PRO A 28 22.02 13.07 4.52
C PRO A 28 22.17 12.17 5.76
N LEU A 29 21.08 11.56 6.18
CA LEU A 29 21.06 10.57 7.28
C LEU A 29 21.73 9.26 6.83
N THR A 30 22.47 8.62 7.73
CA THR A 30 22.95 7.25 7.55
C THR A 30 21.86 6.26 7.96
N TYR A 31 21.46 5.38 7.03
CA TYR A 31 20.32 4.48 7.27
C TYR A 31 20.66 3.18 8.00
N GLY A 32 21.93 2.75 8.00
CA GLY A 32 22.35 1.51 8.68
C GLY A 32 21.69 0.24 8.13
N ARG A 33 21.13 0.29 6.91
CA ARG A 33 20.51 -0.83 6.21
C ARG A 33 21.33 -1.17 4.97
N GLU A 34 21.68 -2.44 4.82
CA GLU A 34 22.52 -2.89 3.70
C GLU A 34 21.87 -2.51 2.36
N GLY A 35 22.67 -1.91 1.47
CA GLY A 35 22.20 -1.46 0.15
C GLY A 35 21.33 -0.20 0.14
N ILE A 36 21.10 0.46 1.30
CA ILE A 36 20.36 1.72 1.38
C ILE A 36 21.23 2.80 2.01
N ASP A 37 21.53 3.82 1.21
CA ASP A 37 22.34 4.98 1.55
C ASP A 37 21.71 6.28 1.00
N ALA A 38 22.44 7.39 1.08
CA ALA A 38 21.97 8.68 0.60
C ALA A 38 21.73 8.72 -0.92
N ASP A 39 22.47 7.92 -1.70
CA ASP A 39 22.37 7.85 -3.17
C ASP A 39 21.23 6.93 -3.63
N SER A 40 20.62 6.19 -2.70
CA SER A 40 19.46 5.33 -2.93
C SER A 40 18.15 6.12 -3.14
N PHE A 41 18.17 7.45 -2.98
CA PHE A 41 17.01 8.33 -3.09
C PHE A 41 17.09 9.28 -4.27
N ASN A 42 15.99 9.99 -4.55
CA ASN A 42 16.04 11.07 -5.55
C ASN A 42 16.94 12.21 -5.05
N THR A 43 17.65 12.87 -5.96
CA THR A 43 18.49 14.02 -5.62
C THR A 43 17.65 15.27 -5.37
N PRO A 44 17.67 15.88 -4.16
CA PRO A 44 16.97 17.13 -3.91
C PRO A 44 17.71 18.32 -4.56
N PRO A 45 17.04 19.47 -4.76
CA PRO A 45 17.73 20.69 -5.15
C PRO A 45 18.70 21.14 -4.06
N ALA A 46 19.80 21.80 -4.45
CA ALA A 46 20.84 22.26 -3.52
C ALA A 46 20.34 23.27 -2.47
N SER A 47 19.25 24.00 -2.77
CA SER A 47 18.67 24.94 -1.83
C SER A 47 17.15 24.96 -1.90
N LEU A 48 16.52 24.98 -0.72
CA LEU A 48 15.09 25.03 -0.50
C LEU A 48 14.73 26.24 0.35
N ILE A 49 13.61 26.88 0.06
CA ILE A 49 13.05 27.98 0.85
C ILE A 49 11.65 27.55 1.29
N THR A 50 11.40 27.56 2.60
CA THR A 50 10.08 27.16 3.12
C THR A 50 9.13 28.35 3.18
N ALA A 51 7.83 28.07 3.06
CA ALA A 51 6.79 28.98 3.54
C ALA A 51 6.51 28.70 5.02
N LEU A 52 5.86 29.65 5.70
CA LEU A 52 5.36 29.41 7.05
C LEU A 52 4.41 28.19 7.02
N PRO A 53 4.54 27.24 7.95
CA PRO A 53 3.68 26.08 7.96
C PRO A 53 2.25 26.53 8.28
N CYS A 54 1.29 25.84 7.69
CA CYS A 54 -0.13 26.14 7.87
C CYS A 54 -0.82 24.89 8.40
N ILE A 55 -1.41 24.98 9.58
CA ILE A 55 -2.20 23.91 10.19
C ILE A 55 -3.63 24.40 10.31
N ARG A 56 -4.57 23.68 9.67
CA ARG A 56 -6.02 24.02 9.69
C ARG A 56 -6.30 25.48 9.28
N GLY A 57 -5.59 25.97 8.26
CA GLY A 57 -5.75 27.35 7.75
C GLY A 57 -5.08 28.42 8.61
N LYS A 58 -4.44 28.06 9.73
CA LYS A 58 -3.70 28.99 10.59
C LYS A 58 -2.21 28.88 10.33
N THR A 59 -1.59 30.00 10.02
CA THR A 59 -0.15 30.13 9.84
C THR A 59 0.56 30.07 11.19
N ILE A 60 1.62 29.28 11.31
CA ILE A 60 2.43 29.20 12.53
C ILE A 60 3.56 30.22 12.45
N PRO A 61 3.66 31.15 13.41
CA PRO A 61 4.79 32.05 13.47
C PRO A 61 6.05 31.30 13.92
N TYR A 62 7.21 31.82 13.52
CA TYR A 62 8.52 31.19 13.69
C TYR A 62 8.88 30.92 15.16
N ASP A 63 8.51 31.81 16.07
CA ASP A 63 8.75 31.72 17.51
C ASP A 63 8.03 30.53 18.19
N ARG A 64 7.11 29.86 17.47
CA ARG A 64 6.36 28.68 17.95
C ARG A 64 6.80 27.37 17.32
N TYR A 65 7.92 27.33 16.61
CA TYR A 65 8.40 26.10 15.99
C TYR A 65 8.90 25.11 17.05
N THR A 66 8.10 24.07 17.33
CA THR A 66 8.47 22.98 18.23
C THR A 66 8.01 21.63 17.64
N THR A 67 8.63 20.53 18.06
CA THR A 67 8.27 19.16 17.64
C THR A 67 6.86 18.78 18.03
N PHE A 68 6.37 19.34 19.15
CA PHE A 68 5.00 19.17 19.62
C PHE A 68 4.34 20.51 19.80
N CYS A 69 3.44 20.85 18.88
CA CYS A 69 2.46 21.88 19.15
C CYS A 69 1.27 21.25 19.90
N ARG A 70 1.44 21.00 21.22
CA ARG A 70 0.37 20.50 22.11
C ARG A 70 -0.88 21.39 22.05
N GLU A 71 -0.69 22.69 21.87
CA GLU A 71 -1.77 23.67 21.67
C GLU A 71 -2.67 23.40 20.44
N TRP A 72 -2.28 22.48 19.53
CA TRP A 72 -2.85 22.35 18.18
C TRP A 72 -3.41 20.95 17.90
N SER A 73 -3.25 20.02 18.85
CA SER A 73 -3.75 18.63 18.80
C SER A 73 -3.34 17.86 17.54
N SER A 74 -2.13 18.10 17.00
CA SER A 74 -1.54 17.28 15.94
C SER A 74 -0.63 16.23 16.56
N SER A 75 -0.93 14.95 16.35
CA SER A 75 -0.06 13.83 16.71
C SER A 75 1.11 13.63 15.73
N GLY A 76 1.12 14.36 14.60
CA GLY A 76 2.14 14.23 13.54
C GLY A 76 3.16 15.37 13.53
N ALA A 77 4.29 15.13 12.85
CA ALA A 77 5.36 16.09 12.63
C ALA A 77 4.88 17.32 11.85
N MET A 78 5.56 18.45 12.00
CA MET A 78 5.26 19.65 11.23
C MET A 78 5.62 19.45 9.76
N VAL A 79 4.71 19.83 8.86
CA VAL A 79 4.93 19.75 7.41
C VAL A 79 5.00 21.16 6.82
N PHE A 80 6.12 21.47 6.18
CA PHE A 80 6.37 22.74 5.53
C PHE A 80 6.23 22.59 4.02
N TYR A 81 5.52 23.53 3.40
CA TYR A 81 5.65 23.75 1.96
C TYR A 81 7.00 24.40 1.69
N ALA A 82 7.71 23.92 0.67
CA ALA A 82 8.95 24.52 0.22
C ALA A 82 9.03 24.62 -1.30
N GLU A 83 9.85 25.54 -1.78
CA GLU A 83 10.21 25.67 -3.19
C GLU A 83 11.74 25.58 -3.34
N ALA A 84 12.20 25.00 -4.44
CA ALA A 84 13.61 25.12 -4.82
C ALA A 84 13.99 26.59 -4.98
N SER A 85 15.18 26.98 -4.52
CA SER A 85 15.76 28.26 -4.87
C SER A 85 16.03 28.29 -6.38
N ARG A 86 15.67 29.40 -7.03
CA ARG A 86 15.73 29.53 -8.48
C ARG A 86 16.53 30.75 -8.87
N GLN A 87 17.50 30.55 -9.76
CA GLN A 87 18.19 31.65 -10.44
C GLN A 87 17.28 32.26 -11.51
N ASP A 88 16.68 31.41 -12.34
CA ASP A 88 15.73 31.82 -13.37
C ASP A 88 14.29 31.81 -12.83
N LYS A 89 13.63 32.97 -12.85
CA LYS A 89 12.23 33.18 -12.42
C LYS A 89 11.20 32.73 -13.47
N THR A 90 11.62 32.35 -14.68
CA THR A 90 10.72 31.85 -15.74
C THR A 90 10.54 30.32 -15.72
N ALA A 91 11.53 29.56 -15.26
CA ALA A 91 11.40 28.11 -15.05
C ALA A 91 10.13 27.66 -14.27
N PRO A 92 9.66 26.43 -14.43
CA PRO A 92 8.60 25.90 -13.57
C PRO A 92 9.03 25.84 -12.10
N ARG A 93 8.13 26.19 -11.17
CA ARG A 93 8.39 26.04 -9.73
C ARG A 93 8.46 24.57 -9.35
N GLN A 94 9.58 24.14 -8.77
CA GLN A 94 9.69 22.85 -8.11
C GLN A 94 9.23 22.99 -6.66
N ARG A 95 8.23 22.19 -6.28
CA ARG A 95 7.54 22.28 -4.99
C ARG A 95 7.80 21.03 -4.18
N PHE A 96 8.01 21.19 -2.88
CA PHE A 96 8.36 20.13 -1.94
C PHE A 96 7.51 20.20 -0.69
N ALA A 97 7.40 19.06 -0.02
CA ALA A 97 6.90 18.93 1.34
C ALA A 97 8.07 18.50 2.24
N LEU A 98 8.30 19.22 3.33
CA LEU A 98 9.33 18.92 4.32
C LEU A 98 8.63 18.51 5.61
N LYS A 99 8.74 17.25 6.00
CA LYS A 99 8.33 16.81 7.35
C LYS A 99 9.50 17.06 8.28
N VAL A 100 9.29 17.81 9.36
CA VAL A 100 10.37 18.31 10.22
C VAL A 100 10.17 17.82 11.66
N ALA A 101 11.22 17.23 12.20
CA ALA A 101 11.37 16.92 13.62
C ALA A 101 12.42 17.84 14.22
N PHE A 102 12.15 18.41 15.40
CA PHE A 102 13.11 19.22 16.16
C PHE A 102 13.57 18.44 17.38
N ASP A 103 14.72 18.84 17.95
CA ASP A 103 15.31 18.23 19.14
C ASP A 103 15.49 16.71 19.01
N ILE A 104 16.14 16.30 17.92
CA ILE A 104 16.32 14.89 17.56
C ILE A 104 17.40 14.19 18.41
N MET A 105 18.22 14.94 19.15
CA MET A 105 19.29 14.40 19.98
C MET A 105 18.81 13.71 21.26
N GLY A 106 17.55 13.91 21.66
CA GLY A 106 16.96 13.24 22.82
C GLY A 106 16.75 11.72 22.67
N GLY A 107 17.10 11.14 21.52
CA GLY A 107 16.93 9.71 21.23
C GLY A 107 15.48 9.29 21.03
N SER A 108 15.22 8.00 20.82
CA SER A 108 13.88 7.48 20.48
C SER A 108 12.82 7.68 21.57
N GLY A 109 13.24 7.91 22.81
CA GLY A 109 12.36 8.29 23.92
C GLY A 109 11.90 9.74 23.87
N SER A 110 12.56 10.60 23.08
CA SER A 110 12.13 11.97 22.85
C SER A 110 11.17 12.06 21.65
N PRO A 111 10.35 13.11 21.59
CA PRO A 111 9.46 13.36 20.46
C PRO A 111 10.21 13.52 19.14
N GLY A 112 11.34 14.24 19.19
CA GLY A 112 12.19 14.49 18.03
C GLY A 112 12.78 13.20 17.49
N GLY A 113 13.35 12.37 18.38
CA GLY A 113 13.88 11.09 17.99
C GLY A 113 12.80 10.13 17.50
N ALA A 114 11.61 10.10 18.11
CA ALA A 114 10.50 9.28 17.62
C ALA A 114 10.07 9.64 16.19
N PHE A 115 10.04 10.93 15.84
CA PHE A 115 9.77 11.35 14.47
C PHE A 115 10.93 11.07 13.51
N LEU A 116 12.19 11.21 13.96
CA LEU A 116 13.35 10.80 13.16
C LEU A 116 13.27 9.30 12.81
N GLU A 117 12.97 8.44 13.77
CA GLU A 117 12.76 7.00 13.53
C GLU A 117 11.59 6.74 12.57
N SER A 118 10.52 7.53 12.67
CA SER A 118 9.40 7.46 11.73
C SER A 118 9.83 7.82 10.31
N PHE A 119 10.59 8.92 10.13
CA PHE A 119 11.11 9.35 8.82
C PHE A 119 12.09 8.33 8.23
N HIS A 120 12.93 7.74 9.08
CA HIS A 120 13.87 6.68 8.69
C HIS A 120 13.14 5.45 8.15
N ARG A 121 12.14 4.95 8.87
CA ARG A 121 11.31 3.82 8.42
C ARG A 121 10.53 4.14 7.14
N GLU A 122 9.96 5.34 7.04
CA GLU A 122 9.24 5.77 5.84
C GLU A 122 10.17 5.81 4.63
N ALA A 123 11.37 6.38 4.75
CA ALA A 123 12.33 6.45 3.66
C ALA A 123 12.72 5.05 3.15
N ILE A 124 13.02 4.13 4.06
CA ILE A 124 13.31 2.74 3.72
C ILE A 124 12.13 2.10 2.97
N PHE A 125 10.90 2.27 3.48
CA PHE A 125 9.71 1.73 2.83
C PHE A 125 9.53 2.29 1.41
N TYR A 126 9.78 3.58 1.20
CA TYR A 126 9.71 4.22 -0.12
C TYR A 126 10.75 3.66 -1.09
N ASN A 127 11.95 3.37 -0.62
CA ASN A 127 13.02 2.80 -1.43
C ASN A 127 12.71 1.33 -1.80
N GLU A 128 12.32 0.52 -0.82
CA GLU A 128 12.18 -0.93 -1.04
C GLU A 128 10.87 -1.32 -1.74
N HIS A 129 9.76 -0.68 -1.36
CA HIS A 129 8.43 -1.11 -1.78
C HIS A 129 7.80 -0.18 -2.80
N LEU A 130 8.19 1.09 -2.83
CA LEU A 130 7.53 2.12 -3.65
C LEU A 130 8.40 2.72 -4.75
N ALA A 131 9.64 2.25 -4.96
CA ALA A 131 10.58 2.84 -5.92
C ALA A 131 9.97 3.08 -7.32
N LYS A 132 9.21 2.10 -7.84
CA LYS A 132 8.56 2.18 -9.16
C LYS A 132 7.34 3.09 -9.20
N LEU A 133 6.79 3.48 -8.04
CA LEU A 133 5.59 4.30 -7.92
C LEU A 133 5.89 5.77 -7.62
N GLN A 134 7.14 6.09 -7.28
CA GLN A 134 7.57 7.44 -6.94
C GLN A 134 7.42 8.41 -8.13
N GLY A 135 6.74 9.52 -7.88
CA GLY A 135 6.37 10.48 -8.91
C GLY A 135 5.26 10.01 -9.83
N ILE A 136 4.67 8.82 -9.60
CA ILE A 136 3.53 8.25 -10.36
C ILE A 136 2.27 8.23 -9.49
N ALA A 137 2.29 7.48 -8.39
CA ALA A 137 1.16 7.31 -7.48
C ALA A 137 1.52 7.71 -6.04
N VAL A 138 2.81 7.79 -5.71
CA VAL A 138 3.32 8.32 -4.44
C VAL A 138 4.32 9.44 -4.73
N PRO A 139 4.53 10.41 -3.83
CA PRO A 139 5.52 11.46 -4.06
C PRO A 139 6.93 10.89 -4.19
N LYS A 140 7.82 11.54 -4.94
CA LYS A 140 9.25 11.22 -4.84
C LYS A 140 9.77 11.51 -3.43
N HIS A 141 10.54 10.57 -2.89
CA HIS A 141 11.27 10.70 -1.64
C HIS A 141 12.74 11.07 -1.95
N TYR A 142 13.24 12.12 -1.31
CA TYR A 142 14.58 12.67 -1.52
C TYR A 142 15.51 12.39 -0.33
N GLY A 143 15.13 11.46 0.54
CA GLY A 143 15.87 11.06 1.72
C GLY A 143 15.53 11.87 2.96
N VAL A 144 16.19 11.51 4.07
CA VAL A 144 16.11 12.17 5.36
C VAL A 144 17.42 12.91 5.58
N TRP A 145 17.31 14.16 6.03
CA TRP A 145 18.43 15.09 6.15
C TRP A 145 18.46 15.66 7.57
N VAL A 146 19.64 15.68 8.19
CA VAL A 146 19.83 16.09 9.59
C VAL A 146 20.85 17.22 9.71
N GLY A 147 20.71 18.06 10.72
CA GLY A 147 21.67 19.13 10.96
C GLY A 147 21.31 20.02 12.15
N TRP A 148 22.16 21.02 12.36
CA TRP A 148 22.01 22.04 13.40
C TRP A 148 21.49 23.34 12.80
N THR A 149 20.40 23.87 13.36
CA THR A 149 19.86 25.15 12.95
C THR A 149 20.68 26.30 13.56
N PRO A 150 20.66 27.50 12.93
CA PRO A 150 21.28 28.70 13.50
C PRO A 150 20.73 29.15 14.86
N TRP A 151 19.57 28.64 15.27
CA TRP A 151 18.93 28.90 16.57
C TRP A 151 19.15 27.77 17.57
N ASP A 152 20.26 27.05 17.43
CA ASP A 152 20.77 26.05 18.38
C ASP A 152 19.78 24.89 18.64
N THR A 153 19.22 24.33 17.56
CA THR A 153 18.35 23.16 17.63
C THR A 153 18.74 22.13 16.58
N THR A 154 18.75 20.86 16.96
CA THR A 154 18.92 19.77 16.00
C THR A 154 17.62 19.46 15.30
N VAL A 155 17.67 19.27 13.98
CA VAL A 155 16.49 18.95 13.17
C VAL A 155 16.73 17.78 12.25
N ALA A 156 15.68 17.02 11.98
CA ALA A 156 15.59 16.07 10.88
C ALA A 156 14.48 16.50 9.92
N CYS A 157 14.76 16.40 8.63
CA CYS A 157 13.83 16.72 7.55
C CYS A 157 13.69 15.53 6.60
N ALA A 158 12.50 14.95 6.49
CA ALA A 158 12.15 14.11 5.34
C ALA A 158 11.73 15.03 4.19
N ILE A 159 12.47 15.01 3.08
CA ILE A 159 12.20 15.85 1.91
C ILE A 159 11.43 15.02 0.88
N MET A 160 10.26 15.52 0.49
CA MET A 160 9.37 14.83 -0.45
C MET A 160 8.88 15.78 -1.54
N GLU A 161 8.51 15.22 -2.69
CA GLU A 161 7.82 15.95 -3.74
C GLU A 161 6.49 16.50 -3.20
N TRP A 162 6.12 17.71 -3.61
CA TRP A 162 4.83 18.25 -3.23
C TRP A 162 3.69 17.45 -3.88
N GLY A 163 2.95 16.71 -3.06
CA GLY A 163 1.81 15.90 -3.50
C GLY A 163 0.50 16.67 -3.66
N GLY A 164 0.45 17.96 -3.30
CA GLY A 164 -0.78 18.74 -3.30
C GLY A 164 -1.38 18.92 -1.91
N ARG A 165 -2.69 19.14 -1.84
CA ARG A 165 -3.43 19.29 -0.58
C ARG A 165 -4.23 18.02 -0.27
N PRO A 166 -4.46 17.67 1.01
CA PRO A 166 -5.30 16.52 1.38
C PRO A 166 -6.65 16.59 0.69
N PHE A 167 -7.10 15.51 0.07
CA PHE A 167 -8.37 15.45 -0.63
C PHE A 167 -9.51 15.49 0.39
N ASP A 168 -9.94 16.71 0.69
CA ASP A 168 -11.05 16.99 1.57
C ASP A 168 -12.12 17.72 0.78
N SER A 169 -13.32 17.15 0.71
CA SER A 169 -14.45 17.73 -0.02
C SER A 169 -14.90 19.07 0.57
N THR A 170 -14.57 19.35 1.83
CA THR A 170 -14.87 20.61 2.52
C THR A 170 -13.78 21.66 2.33
N VAL A 171 -12.51 21.27 2.23
CA VAL A 171 -11.36 22.20 2.16
C VAL A 171 -10.86 22.41 0.74
N VAL A 172 -10.84 21.36 -0.10
CA VAL A 172 -10.07 21.39 -1.33
C VAL A 172 -10.88 21.85 -2.52
N ASP A 173 -12.23 21.80 -2.55
CA ASP A 173 -13.15 22.48 -3.49
C ASP A 173 -14.48 21.69 -3.60
N HIS A 174 -15.64 22.33 -3.43
CA HIS A 174 -16.96 21.69 -3.61
C HIS A 174 -17.14 21.09 -5.01
N LYS A 175 -16.36 21.57 -6.00
CA LYS A 175 -16.30 21.05 -7.38
C LYS A 175 -15.35 19.85 -7.54
N LEU A 176 -14.77 19.29 -6.47
CA LEU A 176 -14.00 18.04 -6.51
C LEU A 176 -14.84 16.82 -6.86
N GLY A 177 -16.17 16.94 -6.88
CA GLY A 177 -17.06 15.92 -7.43
C GLY A 177 -16.98 15.73 -8.96
N LYS A 178 -15.94 16.23 -9.63
CA LYS A 178 -15.69 15.92 -11.05
C LYS A 178 -15.28 14.45 -11.17
N PRO A 179 -16.05 13.60 -11.88
CA PRO A 179 -15.75 12.17 -12.02
C PRO A 179 -14.33 11.87 -12.52
N GLN A 180 -13.74 12.80 -13.29
CA GLN A 180 -12.38 12.68 -13.81
C GLN A 180 -11.32 12.68 -12.69
N ARG A 181 -11.50 13.50 -11.64
CA ARG A 181 -10.52 13.56 -10.53
C ARG A 181 -10.62 12.32 -9.65
N SER A 182 -11.83 11.84 -9.40
CA SER A 182 -12.06 10.57 -8.72
C SER A 182 -11.38 9.42 -9.46
N ALA A 183 -11.43 9.40 -10.79
CA ALA A 183 -10.72 8.41 -11.60
C ALA A 183 -9.20 8.51 -11.42
N ILE A 184 -8.61 9.71 -11.50
CA ILE A 184 -7.15 9.92 -11.29
C ILE A 184 -6.69 9.47 -9.90
N ILE A 185 -7.48 9.78 -8.86
CA ILE A 185 -7.20 9.34 -7.50
C ILE A 185 -7.23 7.81 -7.42
N MET A 186 -8.29 7.20 -7.95
CA MET A 186 -8.46 5.76 -7.90
C MET A 186 -7.46 4.99 -8.76
N GLU A 187 -6.95 5.58 -9.83
CA GLU A 187 -5.80 5.05 -10.57
C GLU A 187 -4.54 5.03 -9.70
N SER A 188 -4.29 6.07 -8.90
CA SER A 188 -3.15 6.13 -7.98
C SER A 188 -3.26 5.10 -6.86
N VAL A 189 -4.46 4.96 -6.26
CA VAL A 189 -4.70 3.90 -5.26
C VAL A 189 -4.53 2.52 -5.90
N LYS A 190 -5.12 2.29 -7.09
CA LYS A 190 -4.97 1.01 -7.79
C LYS A 190 -3.51 0.67 -8.09
N ALA A 191 -2.67 1.66 -8.44
CA ALA A 191 -1.25 1.43 -8.67
C ALA A 191 -0.51 0.88 -7.43
N ILE A 192 -0.94 1.27 -6.21
CA ILE A 192 -0.44 0.66 -4.96
C ILE A 192 -0.82 -0.83 -4.90
N HIS A 193 -2.08 -1.17 -5.18
CA HIS A 193 -2.55 -2.56 -5.19
C HIS A 193 -1.89 -3.42 -6.26
N ASP A 194 -1.65 -2.85 -7.44
CA ASP A 194 -0.95 -3.52 -8.54
C ASP A 194 0.52 -3.82 -8.18
N ALA A 195 1.13 -3.01 -7.31
CA ALA A 195 2.45 -3.27 -6.72
C ALA A 195 2.41 -4.31 -5.58
N GLY A 196 1.25 -4.88 -5.27
CA GLY A 196 1.10 -5.91 -4.24
C GLY A 196 1.04 -5.34 -2.83
N LEU A 197 0.57 -4.10 -2.66
CA LEU A 197 0.44 -3.44 -1.36
C LEU A 197 -1.01 -3.02 -1.12
N ARG A 198 -1.42 -2.96 0.14
CA ARG A 198 -2.62 -2.26 0.58
C ARG A 198 -2.22 -1.21 1.61
N HIS A 199 -2.95 -0.11 1.67
CA HIS A 199 -2.57 1.02 2.53
C HIS A 199 -3.16 0.91 3.94
N ASN A 200 -4.35 0.34 4.10
CA ASN A 200 -5.14 0.18 5.32
C ASN A 200 -5.77 1.45 5.93
N ASP A 201 -5.33 2.65 5.56
CA ASP A 201 -5.86 3.93 6.11
C ASP A 201 -6.55 4.81 5.06
N LEU A 202 -7.15 4.19 4.03
CA LEU A 202 -7.90 4.88 2.98
C LEU A 202 -9.43 4.69 3.07
N ILE A 203 -9.88 3.93 4.07
CA ILE A 203 -11.29 3.55 4.23
C ILE A 203 -12.08 4.63 5.00
N ASP A 204 -11.49 5.21 6.03
CA ASP A 204 -12.19 6.12 6.94
C ASP A 204 -12.15 7.58 6.49
N MET A 205 -13.27 8.28 6.72
CA MET A 205 -13.39 9.72 6.48
C MET A 205 -13.05 10.51 7.75
N PRO A 206 -12.36 11.66 7.64
CA PRO A 206 -11.84 12.26 6.41
C PRO A 206 -10.57 11.55 5.91
N ILE A 207 -10.47 11.36 4.59
CA ILE A 207 -9.30 10.74 3.97
C ILE A 207 -8.17 11.76 3.90
N ARG A 208 -7.20 11.65 4.80
CA ARG A 208 -6.07 12.60 4.91
C ARG A 208 -4.85 12.18 4.09
N HIS A 209 -4.76 10.90 3.74
CA HIS A 209 -3.60 10.27 3.11
C HIS A 209 -3.62 10.31 1.58
N ILE A 210 -4.64 10.93 0.99
CA ILE A 210 -4.72 11.21 -0.44
C ILE A 210 -4.46 12.69 -0.63
N LEU A 211 -3.39 13.03 -1.32
CA LEU A 211 -3.09 14.40 -1.73
C LEU A 211 -3.50 14.61 -3.20
N TYR A 212 -3.99 15.80 -3.52
CA TYR A 212 -4.30 16.18 -4.89
C TYR A 212 -3.61 17.50 -5.26
N ASP A 213 -2.74 17.45 -6.27
CA ASP A 213 -2.08 18.62 -6.84
C ASP A 213 -2.87 19.12 -8.04
N LYS A 214 -3.70 20.15 -7.81
CA LYS A 214 -4.52 20.77 -8.84
C LYS A 214 -3.72 21.35 -10.01
N LEU A 215 -2.48 21.80 -9.77
CA LEU A 215 -1.69 22.39 -10.86
C LEU A 215 -1.18 21.33 -11.84
N ARG A 216 -0.94 20.11 -11.36
CA ARG A 216 -0.50 18.97 -12.17
C ARG A 216 -1.63 18.01 -12.53
N GLU A 217 -2.84 18.26 -12.00
CA GLU A 217 -3.99 17.35 -12.00
C GLU A 217 -3.57 15.91 -11.69
N LYS A 218 -2.86 15.76 -10.56
CA LYS A 218 -2.27 14.49 -10.13
C LYS A 218 -2.59 14.17 -8.68
N ALA A 219 -2.84 12.90 -8.40
CA ALA A 219 -3.05 12.39 -7.06
C ALA A 219 -1.81 11.67 -6.55
N PHE A 220 -1.61 11.74 -5.24
CA PHE A 220 -0.52 11.07 -4.56
C PHE A 220 -1.02 10.47 -3.24
N ILE A 221 -0.62 9.23 -2.98
CA ILE A 221 -0.90 8.53 -1.73
C ILE A 221 0.32 8.66 -0.82
N ILE A 222 0.10 8.95 0.46
CA ILE A 222 1.17 9.19 1.46
C ILE A 222 0.87 8.45 2.77
N ASP A 223 1.86 8.34 3.65
CA ASP A 223 1.74 7.72 4.99
C ASP A 223 1.44 6.21 4.96
N PHE A 224 2.43 5.43 4.50
CA PHE A 224 2.35 3.97 4.43
C PHE A 224 2.72 3.27 5.75
N SER A 225 2.54 3.94 6.90
CA SER A 225 2.94 3.41 8.20
C SER A 225 2.16 2.15 8.62
N THR A 226 0.96 1.95 8.06
CA THR A 226 0.09 0.79 8.28
C THR A 226 -0.01 -0.12 7.06
N ALA A 227 0.77 0.14 6.00
CA ALA A 227 0.69 -0.60 4.76
C ALA A 227 1.24 -2.03 4.91
N GLU A 228 0.63 -2.97 4.19
CA GLU A 228 1.05 -4.37 4.21
C GLU A 228 1.04 -5.00 2.82
N ALA A 229 1.73 -6.14 2.67
CA ALA A 229 1.69 -6.95 1.48
C ALA A 229 0.26 -7.46 1.20
N HIS A 230 -0.19 -7.34 -0.04
CA HIS A 230 -1.57 -7.57 -0.42
C HIS A 230 -1.68 -8.22 -1.79
N LYS A 231 -2.38 -9.35 -1.84
CA LYS A 231 -2.81 -9.96 -3.12
C LYS A 231 -4.16 -9.39 -3.52
N CYS A 232 -4.14 -8.32 -4.33
CA CYS A 232 -5.37 -7.69 -4.79
C CYS A 232 -6.27 -8.67 -5.54
N ARG A 233 -7.53 -8.74 -5.11
CA ARG A 233 -8.57 -9.60 -5.71
C ARG A 233 -9.63 -8.79 -6.45
N LEU A 234 -9.26 -7.59 -6.94
CA LEU A 234 -10.13 -6.76 -7.76
C LEU A 234 -10.69 -7.57 -8.94
N ARG A 235 -12.01 -7.68 -9.05
CA ARG A 235 -12.73 -8.44 -10.09
C ARG A 235 -13.36 -7.55 -11.15
N MET A 236 -13.60 -6.29 -10.82
CA MET A 236 -14.18 -5.31 -11.72
C MET A 236 -13.13 -4.26 -12.10
N ARG A 237 -13.23 -3.69 -13.31
CA ARG A 237 -12.32 -2.62 -13.73
C ARG A 237 -12.51 -1.38 -12.85
N MET A 238 -11.42 -0.72 -12.48
CA MET A 238 -11.47 0.55 -11.75
C MET A 238 -11.90 1.66 -12.72
N ARG A 239 -13.19 2.01 -12.71
CA ARG A 239 -13.76 3.08 -13.55
C ARG A 239 -15.04 3.64 -12.92
N PRO A 240 -15.55 4.78 -13.41
CA PRO A 240 -16.86 5.26 -13.00
C PRO A 240 -17.97 4.25 -13.33
N TYR A 241 -18.89 4.06 -12.39
CA TYR A 241 -20.10 3.27 -12.56
C TYR A 241 -21.31 4.09 -12.16
N THR A 242 -22.45 3.86 -12.81
CA THR A 242 -23.70 4.56 -12.47
C THR A 242 -24.39 3.97 -11.24
N SER A 243 -24.10 2.70 -10.93
CA SER A 243 -24.51 2.00 -9.71
C SER A 243 -23.30 1.66 -8.84
N THR A 244 -23.50 1.55 -7.54
CA THR A 244 -22.48 1.02 -6.63
C THR A 244 -22.44 -0.51 -6.73
N PRO A 245 -21.32 -1.13 -7.18
CA PRO A 245 -21.21 -2.58 -7.19
C PRO A 245 -21.23 -3.12 -5.75
N PRO A 246 -21.80 -4.30 -5.48
CA PRO A 246 -21.61 -4.97 -4.20
C PRO A 246 -20.11 -5.23 -3.92
N GLU A 247 -19.67 -5.10 -2.68
CA GLU A 247 -18.25 -5.23 -2.28
C GLU A 247 -17.66 -6.60 -2.68
N ASP A 248 -18.42 -7.67 -2.45
CA ASP A 248 -18.04 -9.04 -2.79
C ASP A 248 -17.96 -9.30 -4.31
N VAL A 249 -18.65 -8.48 -5.10
CA VAL A 249 -18.61 -8.50 -6.56
C VAL A 249 -17.43 -7.68 -7.07
N PHE A 250 -17.13 -6.55 -6.43
CA PHE A 250 -15.99 -5.70 -6.78
C PHE A 250 -14.65 -6.36 -6.45
N GLY A 251 -14.55 -7.04 -5.30
CA GLY A 251 -13.49 -8.02 -4.98
C GLY A 251 -12.32 -7.51 -4.14
N CYS A 252 -12.20 -6.20 -3.91
CA CYS A 252 -11.23 -5.62 -2.97
C CYS A 252 -11.92 -4.54 -2.13
N ASP A 253 -11.91 -4.74 -0.82
CA ASP A 253 -12.53 -3.89 0.21
C ASP A 253 -11.96 -2.48 0.21
N GLU A 254 -10.64 -2.29 0.38
CA GLU A 254 -10.02 -0.96 0.43
C GLU A 254 -10.31 -0.15 -0.84
N LEU A 255 -10.12 -0.76 -2.01
CA LEU A 255 -10.44 -0.13 -3.29
C LEU A 255 -11.92 0.21 -3.43
N TRP A 256 -12.81 -0.62 -2.89
CA TRP A 256 -14.25 -0.38 -2.91
C TRP A 256 -14.63 0.80 -2.03
N TYR A 257 -14.15 0.83 -0.78
CA TYR A 257 -14.41 1.93 0.16
C TYR A 257 -13.82 3.24 -0.35
N ALA A 258 -12.57 3.23 -0.82
CA ALA A 258 -11.94 4.39 -1.43
C ALA A 258 -12.74 4.89 -2.64
N ALA A 259 -13.13 4.02 -3.57
CA ALA A 259 -13.93 4.39 -4.74
C ALA A 259 -15.29 4.99 -4.36
N ARG A 260 -15.95 4.44 -3.33
CA ARG A 260 -17.20 4.97 -2.78
C ARG A 260 -16.99 6.37 -2.17
N ASN A 261 -15.97 6.54 -1.35
CA ASN A 261 -15.65 7.81 -0.69
C ASN A 261 -15.24 8.89 -1.71
N MET A 262 -14.56 8.50 -2.79
CA MET A 262 -14.21 9.36 -3.92
C MET A 262 -15.38 9.63 -4.87
N LYS A 263 -16.58 9.09 -4.61
CA LYS A 263 -17.76 9.20 -5.48
C LYS A 263 -17.50 8.70 -6.92
N LEU A 264 -16.65 7.69 -7.07
CA LEU A 264 -16.44 7.01 -8.35
C LEU A 264 -17.68 6.20 -8.74
N PHE A 265 -18.43 5.73 -7.74
CA PHE A 265 -19.68 5.01 -7.93
C PHE A 265 -20.89 5.94 -7.78
N GLY A 266 -21.87 5.77 -8.65
CA GLY A 266 -23.14 6.47 -8.61
C GLY A 266 -24.14 5.86 -7.62
N HIS A 267 -25.29 6.51 -7.50
CA HIS A 267 -26.35 6.18 -6.54
C HIS A 267 -27.47 5.30 -7.12
N ARG A 268 -27.36 4.83 -8.38
CA ARG A 268 -28.41 3.98 -8.95
C ARG A 268 -28.44 2.61 -8.24
N PRO A 269 -29.61 1.94 -8.22
CA PRO A 269 -29.71 0.58 -7.70
C PRO A 269 -28.71 -0.36 -8.35
N CYS A 270 -28.19 -1.35 -7.61
CA CYS A 270 -27.28 -2.37 -8.14
C CYS A 270 -28.00 -3.44 -8.98
N SER A 271 -29.34 -3.46 -9.01
CA SER A 271 -30.15 -4.41 -9.78
C SER A 271 -31.41 -3.76 -10.36
N GLY A 272 -32.01 -4.38 -11.39
CA GLY A 272 -33.23 -3.90 -12.05
C GLY A 272 -32.95 -3.08 -13.32
N PRO A 273 -34.00 -2.54 -13.96
CA PRO A 273 -33.89 -1.89 -15.28
C PRO A 273 -33.04 -0.61 -15.28
N ASN A 274 -32.87 0.01 -14.10
CA ASN A 274 -32.08 1.24 -13.93
C ASN A 274 -30.65 0.99 -13.44
N ALA A 275 -30.26 -0.27 -13.23
CA ALA A 275 -28.92 -0.61 -12.77
C ALA A 275 -27.88 -0.48 -13.89
N ASP A 276 -26.64 -0.22 -13.51
CA ASP A 276 -25.51 -0.26 -14.43
C ASP A 276 -25.37 -1.68 -15.04
N PRO A 277 -25.48 -1.85 -16.37
CA PRO A 277 -25.43 -3.16 -17.00
C PRO A 277 -24.15 -3.95 -16.68
N LEU A 278 -23.04 -3.25 -16.45
CA LEU A 278 -21.75 -3.88 -16.16
C LEU A 278 -21.69 -4.39 -14.71
N VAL A 279 -22.39 -3.70 -13.79
CA VAL A 279 -22.57 -4.17 -12.41
C VAL A 279 -23.47 -5.39 -12.40
N VAL A 280 -24.59 -5.37 -13.14
CA VAL A 280 -25.51 -6.51 -13.25
C VAL A 280 -24.79 -7.74 -13.83
N GLN A 281 -24.06 -7.56 -14.94
CA GLN A 281 -23.27 -8.64 -15.54
C GLN A 281 -22.24 -9.23 -14.56
N ALA A 282 -21.54 -8.39 -13.81
CA ALA A 282 -20.57 -8.85 -12.80
C ALA A 282 -21.25 -9.62 -11.66
N MET A 283 -22.43 -9.16 -11.21
CA MET A 283 -23.23 -9.85 -10.19
C MET A 283 -23.68 -11.24 -10.67
N GLU A 284 -24.19 -11.34 -11.90
CA GLU A 284 -24.60 -12.61 -12.51
C GLU A 284 -23.43 -13.58 -12.64
N TYR A 285 -22.27 -13.10 -13.10
CA TYR A 285 -21.06 -13.89 -13.18
C TYR A 285 -20.63 -14.45 -11.80
N VAL A 286 -20.61 -13.60 -10.77
CA VAL A 286 -20.25 -14.01 -9.41
C VAL A 286 -21.26 -15.02 -8.84
N ARG A 287 -22.56 -14.83 -9.10
CA ARG A 287 -23.61 -15.80 -8.72
C ARG A 287 -23.39 -17.14 -9.41
N ALA A 288 -23.18 -17.15 -10.73
CA ALA A 288 -22.91 -18.36 -11.49
C ALA A 288 -21.68 -19.10 -10.96
N LYS A 289 -20.59 -18.38 -10.66
CA LYS A 289 -19.38 -18.97 -10.06
C LYS A 289 -19.62 -19.53 -8.67
N ARG A 290 -20.47 -18.90 -7.85
CA ARG A 290 -20.87 -19.44 -6.54
C ARG A 290 -21.70 -20.70 -6.66
N HIS A 291 -22.63 -20.76 -7.61
CA HIS A 291 -23.40 -21.96 -7.91
C HIS A 291 -22.50 -23.10 -8.38
N GLU A 292 -21.58 -22.82 -9.31
CA GLU A 292 -20.59 -23.81 -9.78
C GLU A 292 -19.71 -24.31 -8.62
N ALA A 293 -19.21 -23.41 -7.77
CA ALA A 293 -18.40 -23.79 -6.62
C ALA A 293 -19.18 -24.63 -5.59
N ARG A 294 -20.47 -24.31 -5.37
CA ARG A 294 -21.34 -25.10 -4.49
C ARG A 294 -21.57 -26.50 -5.04
N ALA A 295 -21.95 -26.61 -6.32
CA ALA A 295 -22.15 -27.90 -6.98
C ALA A 295 -20.87 -28.76 -6.94
N ARG A 296 -19.70 -28.16 -7.16
CA ARG A 296 -18.41 -28.87 -7.04
C ARG A 296 -18.16 -29.40 -5.62
N ARG A 297 -18.50 -28.63 -4.58
CA ARG A 297 -18.37 -29.08 -3.18
C ARG A 297 -19.30 -30.23 -2.88
N GLU A 298 -20.56 -30.15 -3.31
CA GLU A 298 -21.55 -31.22 -3.14
C GLU A 298 -21.09 -32.52 -3.82
N VAL A 299 -20.58 -32.45 -5.06
CA VAL A 299 -20.01 -33.62 -5.75
C VAL A 299 -18.80 -34.17 -5.01
N ALA A 300 -17.89 -33.33 -4.53
CA ALA A 300 -16.72 -33.76 -3.78
C ALA A 300 -17.10 -34.47 -2.47
N GLU A 301 -18.11 -33.95 -1.77
CA GLU A 301 -18.64 -34.53 -0.53
C GLU A 301 -19.33 -35.88 -0.77
N LEU A 302 -20.10 -36.02 -1.86
CA LEU A 302 -20.69 -37.29 -2.27
C LEU A 302 -19.62 -38.34 -2.59
N LEU A 303 -18.57 -37.95 -3.31
CA LEU A 303 -17.45 -38.84 -3.63
C LEU A 303 -16.67 -39.25 -2.37
N ALA A 304 -16.43 -38.32 -1.45
CA ALA A 304 -15.78 -38.61 -0.17
C ALA A 304 -16.62 -39.60 0.65
N THR A 305 -17.93 -39.36 0.75
CA THR A 305 -18.87 -40.25 1.45
C THR A 305 -18.88 -41.65 0.83
N ARG A 306 -18.87 -41.75 -0.50
CA ARG A 306 -18.81 -43.04 -1.21
C ARG A 306 -17.51 -43.79 -0.94
N ARG A 307 -16.36 -43.10 -0.92
CA ARG A 307 -15.06 -43.70 -0.59
C ARG A 307 -15.06 -44.27 0.83
N THR A 308 -15.53 -43.50 1.81
CA THR A 308 -15.64 -43.97 3.19
C THR A 308 -16.52 -45.21 3.30
N LYS A 309 -17.67 -45.23 2.63
CA LYS A 309 -18.57 -46.41 2.61
C LYS A 309 -17.89 -47.65 2.01
N ILE A 310 -17.14 -47.50 0.91
CA ILE A 310 -16.38 -48.59 0.29
C ILE A 310 -15.30 -49.11 1.25
N SER A 311 -14.52 -48.21 1.88
CA SER A 311 -13.50 -48.60 2.84
C SER A 311 -14.08 -49.31 4.06
N THR A 312 -15.21 -48.84 4.60
CA THR A 312 -15.88 -49.53 5.72
C THR A 312 -16.44 -50.90 5.33
N ALA A 313 -16.97 -51.04 4.11
CA ALA A 313 -17.45 -52.31 3.61
C ALA A 313 -16.30 -53.32 3.40
N SER A 314 -15.17 -52.87 2.84
CA SER A 314 -13.97 -53.69 2.69
C SER A 314 -13.42 -54.17 4.04
N ALA A 315 -13.33 -53.27 5.03
CA ALA A 315 -12.87 -53.62 6.37
C ALA A 315 -13.84 -54.57 7.10
N ALA A 316 -15.14 -54.46 6.86
CA ALA A 316 -16.12 -55.40 7.40
C ALA A 316 -16.00 -56.79 6.76
N GLN A 317 -15.70 -56.85 5.46
CA GLN A 317 -15.49 -58.10 4.73
C GLN A 317 -14.20 -58.81 5.15
N GLU A 318 -13.12 -58.08 5.44
CA GLU A 318 -11.87 -58.64 5.99
C GLU A 318 -12.01 -59.13 7.44
N ARG A 319 -12.93 -58.55 8.22
CA ARG A 319 -13.22 -58.97 9.61
C ARG A 319 -14.27 -60.08 9.70
N ALA A 320 -14.90 -60.46 8.59
CA ALA A 320 -15.79 -61.61 8.60
C ALA A 320 -14.94 -62.84 8.96
N PRO A 321 -15.25 -63.54 10.08
CA PRO A 321 -14.48 -64.70 10.47
C PRO A 321 -14.48 -65.68 9.31
N HIS A 322 -13.30 -66.19 8.95
CA HIS A 322 -13.15 -67.38 8.13
C HIS A 322 -13.80 -68.57 8.87
N SER A 323 -15.13 -68.60 8.91
CA SER A 323 -15.91 -69.73 9.39
C SER A 323 -15.79 -70.82 8.36
N ALA A 324 -15.00 -71.82 8.74
CA ALA A 324 -15.05 -73.20 8.26
C ALA A 324 -14.92 -73.38 6.74
N LEU A 325 -13.68 -73.44 6.26
CA LEU A 325 -13.35 -74.50 5.29
C LEU A 325 -13.64 -75.83 5.98
N ILE A 326 -14.85 -76.36 5.76
CA ILE A 326 -15.17 -77.76 6.00
C ILE A 326 -14.17 -78.56 5.16
N ALA A 327 -13.33 -79.35 5.84
CA ALA A 327 -12.41 -80.28 5.21
C ALA A 327 -13.21 -81.19 4.27
N ALA A 328 -12.99 -81.03 2.96
CA ALA A 328 -13.40 -82.02 1.98
C ALA A 328 -12.57 -83.31 2.20
N PRO A 329 -13.18 -84.49 2.09
CA PRO A 329 -12.50 -85.75 2.31
C PRO A 329 -11.37 -85.96 1.31
N VAL A 330 -10.22 -86.37 1.84
CA VAL A 330 -9.00 -86.74 1.12
C VAL A 330 -9.31 -87.96 0.26
N HIS A 331 -9.45 -87.78 -1.05
CA HIS A 331 -9.29 -88.87 -2.02
C HIS A 331 -7.80 -88.95 -2.38
N HIS A 332 -7.17 -90.04 -1.95
CA HIS A 332 -5.87 -90.49 -2.44
C HIS A 332 -5.99 -90.89 -3.92
N ASP A 333 -5.13 -90.35 -4.77
CA ASP A 333 -4.74 -90.95 -6.05
C ASP A 333 -3.34 -90.43 -6.46
N PRO A 334 -2.65 -91.12 -7.38
CA PRO A 334 -1.25 -91.56 -7.23
C PRO A 334 -0.23 -90.61 -7.90
N PRO A 335 1.10 -90.88 -7.81
CA PRO A 335 2.13 -89.90 -8.12
C PRO A 335 2.36 -89.82 -9.63
N PHE A 336 2.31 -88.61 -10.19
CA PHE A 336 2.80 -88.33 -11.53
C PHE A 336 4.07 -87.47 -11.49
N HIS A 337 5.09 -87.99 -12.16
CA HIS A 337 6.42 -87.46 -12.34
C HIS A 337 6.45 -86.16 -13.17
N VAL A 338 7.23 -85.20 -12.65
CA VAL A 338 8.28 -84.40 -13.31
C VAL A 338 8.07 -83.94 -14.77
N ALA A 339 8.04 -82.61 -14.96
CA ALA A 339 8.79 -81.97 -16.04
C ALA A 339 9.11 -80.51 -15.69
N SER A 340 10.39 -80.26 -15.43
CA SER A 340 11.02 -78.96 -15.30
C SER A 340 10.93 -78.18 -16.62
N ARG A 341 10.62 -76.88 -16.57
CA ARG A 341 11.05 -75.91 -17.58
C ARG A 341 11.25 -74.54 -16.95
N GLU A 342 12.52 -74.23 -16.70
CA GLU A 342 13.07 -72.87 -16.66
C GLU A 342 12.79 -72.19 -18.00
N ILE A 343 12.28 -70.96 -17.99
CA ILE A 343 12.59 -69.96 -19.03
C ILE A 343 12.70 -68.58 -18.36
N ASN A 344 13.92 -68.04 -18.41
CA ASN A 344 14.30 -66.65 -18.17
C ASN A 344 14.04 -65.79 -19.43
N VAL A 345 14.23 -64.47 -19.24
CA VAL A 345 14.43 -63.40 -20.24
C VAL A 345 13.11 -62.89 -20.87
N LEU A 346 12.71 -61.60 -20.82
CA LEU A 346 13.41 -60.29 -20.92
C LEU A 346 12.84 -59.23 -19.96
#